data_AF-A0A7C8B7V9-F1
#
_entry.id   AF-A0A7C8B7V9-F1
#
_cell.length_a   1.000
_cell.length_b   1.000
_cell.length_c   1.000
_cell.angle_alpha   90.00
_cell.angle_beta   90.00
_cell.angle_gamma   90.00
#
_symmetry.space_group_name_H-M   'P 1'
#
loop_
_entity.id
_entity.type
_entity.pdbx_description
1 polymer ?
#
loop_
_entity_poly.entity_id
_entity_poly.type
_entity_poly.pdbx_seq_one_letter_code
_entity_poly.pdbx_strand_id
1 'polypeptide(L)'
;MTKNHETFNAQIEVEQIRARRTEARRKLYHKSRLDKYRAELVAMKRAGASCADLVEWLRVFHRCKVNRSSVDRYLKKLPELSLSKVDC
;
A
#
# COMPACT_ATOMS: atom_id res chain seq x y z
N MET A 1 20.49 42.12 25.00
CA MET A 1 20.60 41.08 23.96
C MET A 1 19.22 40.77 23.45
N THR A 2 18.83 41.39 22.33
CA THR A 2 17.52 41.22 21.69
C THR A 2 17.43 39.80 21.14
N LYS A 3 16.50 39.00 21.67
CA LYS A 3 16.15 37.70 21.08
C LYS A 3 15.49 38.00 19.74
N ASN A 4 16.22 37.80 18.66
CA ASN A 4 15.66 37.80 17.31
C ASN A 4 14.62 36.69 17.27
N HIS A 5 13.33 37.07 17.32
CA HIS A 5 12.25 36.21 16.87
C HIS A 5 12.38 36.10 15.35
N GLU A 6 13.37 35.32 14.92
CA GLU A 6 13.43 34.83 13.55
C GLU A 6 12.07 34.20 13.27
N THR A 7 11.42 34.77 12.27
CA THR A 7 10.01 34.59 11.96
C THR A 7 9.76 33.12 11.65
N PHE A 8 9.30 32.35 12.64
CA PHE A 8 8.87 30.97 12.45
C PHE A 8 7.72 30.96 11.44
N ASN A 9 8.02 30.58 10.21
CA ASN A 9 7.06 30.52 9.13
C ASN A 9 6.54 29.09 9.01
N ALA A 10 5.38 28.85 9.63
CA ALA A 10 4.74 27.54 9.67
C ALA A 10 4.49 26.94 8.28
N GLN A 11 4.23 27.75 7.24
CA GLN A 11 4.05 27.23 5.88
C GLN A 11 5.35 26.63 5.33
N ILE A 12 6.49 27.33 5.48
CA ILE A 12 7.79 26.88 4.98
C ILE A 12 8.18 25.56 5.66
N GLU A 13 8.02 25.48 6.97
CA GLU A 13 8.32 24.27 7.75
C GLU A 13 7.45 23.08 7.32
N VAL A 14 6.15 23.29 7.13
CA VAL A 14 5.24 22.23 6.68
C VAL A 14 5.58 21.75 5.26
N GLU A 15 5.96 22.66 4.37
CA GLU A 15 6.35 22.33 3.00
C GLU A 15 7.65 21.52 2.95
N GLN A 16 8.66 21.91 3.73
CA GLN A 16 9.91 21.15 3.89
C GLN A 16 9.63 19.74 4.43
N ILE A 17 8.76 19.61 5.43
CA ILE A 17 8.34 18.30 5.96
C ILE A 17 7.62 17.47 4.90
N ARG A 18 6.75 18.07 4.08
CA ARG A 18 6.03 17.38 3.00
C ARG A 18 6.98 16.90 1.89
N ALA A 19 7.96 17.71 1.50
CA ALA A 19 8.99 17.34 0.53
C ALA A 19 9.80 16.13 1.04
N ARG A 20 10.32 16.23 2.28
CA ARG A 20 11.06 15.14 2.93
C ARG A 20 10.25 13.86 3.05
N ARG A 21 8.96 13.96 3.41
CA ARG A 21 8.04 12.80 3.45
C ARG A 21 7.83 12.19 2.06
N THR A 22 7.81 12.99 0.99
CA THR A 22 7.63 12.51 -0.38
C THR A 22 8.86 11.76 -0.88
N GLU A 23 10.05 12.29 -0.62
CA GLU A 23 11.32 11.63 -0.96
C GLU A 23 11.51 10.32 -0.19
N ALA A 24 11.20 10.31 1.11
CA ALA A 24 11.24 9.11 1.95
C ALA A 24 10.25 8.04 1.47
N ARG A 25 9.05 8.43 1.04
CA ARG A 25 8.05 7.50 0.48
C ARG A 25 8.55 6.78 -0.78
N ARG A 26 9.32 7.46 -1.65
CA ARG A 26 9.84 6.86 -2.89
C ARG A 26 10.84 5.73 -2.64
N LYS A 27 11.68 5.84 -1.61
CA LYS A 27 12.66 4.79 -1.26
C LYS A 27 12.05 3.56 -0.57
N LEU A 28 10.84 3.69 -0.01
CA LEU A 28 10.17 2.63 0.74
C LEU A 28 9.24 1.73 -0.09
N TYR A 29 9.14 1.90 -1.41
CA TYR A 29 8.45 0.96 -2.30
C TYR A 29 9.25 -0.33 -2.46
N HIS A 30 9.56 -1.00 -1.35
CA HIS A 30 10.03 -2.38 -1.36
C HIS A 30 8.95 -3.27 -1.99
N LYS A 31 9.40 -4.23 -2.82
CA LYS A 31 8.52 -5.28 -3.35
C LYS A 31 7.73 -5.89 -2.20
N SER A 32 6.41 -5.85 -2.30
CA SER A 32 5.53 -6.37 -1.27
C SER A 32 5.78 -7.86 -1.12
N ARG A 33 5.67 -8.41 0.10
CA ARG A 33 5.66 -9.87 0.27
C ARG A 33 4.53 -10.54 -0.53
N LEU A 34 3.48 -9.77 -0.85
CA LEU A 34 2.36 -10.19 -1.70
C LEU A 34 2.74 -10.27 -3.18
N ASP A 35 3.82 -9.61 -3.63
CA ASP A 35 4.29 -9.68 -5.02
C ASP A 35 4.69 -11.11 -5.38
N LYS A 36 5.24 -11.86 -4.40
CA LYS A 36 5.59 -13.27 -4.57
C LYS A 36 4.37 -14.15 -4.90
N TYR A 37 3.20 -13.79 -4.38
CA TYR A 37 1.95 -14.57 -4.51
C TYR A 37 0.95 -13.89 -5.45
N ARG A 38 1.42 -12.96 -6.29
CA ARG A 38 0.55 -12.10 -7.09
C ARG A 38 -0.33 -12.90 -8.03
N ALA A 39 0.23 -13.90 -8.72
CA ALA A 39 -0.48 -14.70 -9.70
C ALA A 39 -1.61 -15.50 -9.03
N GLU A 40 -1.30 -16.13 -7.89
CA GLU A 40 -2.21 -16.93 -7.09
C GLU A 40 -3.33 -16.08 -6.50
N LEU A 41 -2.99 -14.92 -5.92
CA LEU A 41 -3.98 -13.98 -5.37
C LEU A 41 -4.94 -13.46 -6.44
N VAL A 42 -4.44 -13.16 -7.65
CA VAL A 42 -5.28 -12.76 -8.79
C VAL A 42 -6.16 -13.91 -9.26
N ALA A 43 -5.63 -15.13 -9.36
CA ALA A 43 -6.39 -16.31 -9.76
C ALA A 43 -7.52 -16.62 -8.77
N MET A 44 -7.22 -16.65 -7.47
CA MET A 44 -8.22 -16.83 -6.42
C MET A 44 -9.26 -15.71 -6.44
N LYS A 45 -8.84 -14.46 -6.68
CA LYS A 45 -9.78 -13.32 -6.75
C LYS A 45 -10.73 -13.44 -7.95
N ARG A 46 -10.24 -13.90 -9.10
CA ARG A 46 -11.06 -14.20 -10.28
C ARG A 46 -12.00 -15.38 -10.06
N ALA A 47 -11.61 -16.35 -9.24
CA ALA A 47 -12.48 -17.44 -8.80
C ALA A 47 -13.57 -17.01 -7.77
N GLY A 48 -13.64 -15.72 -7.41
CA GLY A 48 -14.66 -15.19 -6.51
C GLY A 48 -14.24 -15.10 -5.04
N ALA A 49 -12.98 -15.41 -4.71
CA ALA A 49 -12.52 -15.36 -3.32
C ALA A 49 -12.66 -13.96 -2.70
N SER A 50 -13.03 -13.92 -1.42
CA SER A 50 -13.04 -12.69 -0.63
C SER A 50 -11.63 -12.32 -0.18
N CYS A 51 -11.43 -11.07 0.25
CA CYS A 51 -10.14 -10.66 0.81
C CYS A 51 -9.80 -11.39 2.12
N ALA A 52 -10.80 -11.95 2.83
CA ALA A 52 -10.58 -12.74 4.03
C ALA A 52 -10.00 -14.12 3.67
N ASP A 53 -10.54 -14.76 2.64
CA ASP A 53 -10.06 -16.06 2.15
C ASP A 53 -8.60 -15.98 1.69
N LEU A 54 -8.23 -14.88 1.03
CA LEU A 54 -6.85 -14.65 0.61
C LEU A 54 -5.89 -14.49 1.80
N VAL A 55 -6.32 -13.82 2.86
CA VAL A 55 -5.52 -13.68 4.09
C VAL A 55 -5.35 -15.03 4.78
N GLU A 56 -6.43 -15.81 4.88
CA GLU A 56 -6.38 -17.12 5.51
C GLU A 56 -5.51 -18.09 4.70
N TRP A 57 -5.61 -18.07 3.37
CA TRP A 57 -4.75 -18.85 2.50
C TRP A 57 -3.26 -18.48 2.67
N LEU A 58 -2.93 -17.19 2.71
CA LEU A 58 -1.56 -16.72 2.99
C LEU A 58 -1.07 -17.18 4.37
N ARG A 59 -1.95 -17.18 5.37
CA ARG A 59 -1.63 -17.59 6.74
C ARG A 59 -1.39 -19.11 6.83
N VAL A 60 -2.28 -19.91 6.27
CA VAL A 60 -2.27 -21.38 6.38
C VAL A 60 -1.18 -22.00 5.50
N PHE A 61 -1.12 -21.64 4.22
CA PHE A 61 -0.24 -22.29 3.25
C PHE A 61 1.16 -21.68 3.20
N HIS A 62 1.27 -20.39 3.47
CA HIS A 62 2.53 -19.65 3.30
C HIS A 62 3.09 -19.06 4.59
N ARG A 63 2.44 -19.32 5.75
CA ARG A 63 2.80 -18.75 7.07
C ARG A 63 2.99 -17.23 7.02
N CYS A 64 2.29 -16.58 6.09
CA CYS A 64 2.42 -15.17 5.78
C CYS A 64 1.30 -14.39 6.45
N LYS A 65 1.59 -13.81 7.62
CA LYS A 65 0.64 -12.97 8.35
C LYS A 65 0.53 -11.60 7.69
N VAL A 66 -0.63 -11.31 7.09
CA VAL A 66 -0.91 -10.03 6.41
C VAL A 66 -2.32 -9.56 6.79
N ASN A 67 -2.49 -8.27 7.01
CA ASN A 67 -3.79 -7.69 7.31
C ASN A 67 -4.69 -7.68 6.06
N ARG A 68 -6.00 -7.88 6.25
CA ARG A 68 -7.01 -7.79 5.19
C ARG A 68 -6.92 -6.48 4.41
N SER A 69 -6.70 -5.36 5.11
CA SER A 69 -6.55 -4.04 4.49
C SER A 69 -5.29 -3.92 3.62
N SER A 70 -4.22 -4.63 3.96
CA SER A 70 -3.01 -4.69 3.15
C SER A 70 -3.25 -5.48 1.86
N VAL A 71 -3.98 -6.60 1.94
CA VAL A 71 -4.39 -7.37 0.76
C VAL A 71 -5.33 -6.53 -0.12
N ASP A 72 -6.36 -5.91 0.45
CA ASP A 72 -7.30 -5.06 -0.30
C ASP A 72 -6.59 -3.90 -1.02
N ARG A 73 -5.72 -3.16 -0.31
CA ARG A 73 -4.91 -2.09 -0.91
C ARG A 73 -4.01 -2.61 -2.02
N TYR A 74 -3.42 -3.79 -1.84
CA TYR A 74 -2.55 -4.39 -2.83
C TYR A 74 -3.32 -4.74 -4.10
N LEU A 75 -4.45 -5.45 -3.99
CA LEU A 75 -5.28 -5.85 -5.13
C LEU A 75 -5.83 -4.63 -5.89
N LYS A 76 -6.21 -3.55 -5.20
CA LYS A 76 -6.66 -2.30 -5.84
C LYS A 76 -5.59 -1.61 -6.69
N LYS A 77 -4.31 -1.87 -6.43
CA LYS A 77 -3.19 -1.34 -7.23
C LYS A 77 -2.86 -2.23 -8.43
N LEU A 78 -3.44 -3.42 -8.53
CA LEU A 78 -3.14 -4.38 -9.59
C LEU A 78 -3.95 -4.04 -10.85
N PRO A 79 -3.30 -3.78 -11.99
CA PRO A 79 -4.00 -3.54 -13.26
C PRO A 79 -4.83 -4.77 -13.70
N GLU A 80 -4.46 -5.98 -13.27
CA GLU A 80 -5.12 -7.24 -13.63
C GLU A 80 -6.55 -7.37 -13.10
N LEU A 81 -6.87 -6.63 -12.04
CA LEU A 81 -8.17 -6.65 -11.36
C LEU A 81 -8.96 -5.37 -11.56
N SER A 82 -8.33 -4.27 -11.98
CA SER A 82 -9.05 -3.06 -12.39
C SER A 82 -9.80 -3.23 -13.71
N LEU A 83 -9.40 -4.21 -14.53
CA LEU A 83 -9.99 -4.48 -15.84
C LEU A 83 -11.25 -5.37 -15.78
N SER A 84 -11.60 -5.94 -14.63
CA SER A 84 -12.74 -6.86 -14.49
C SER A 84 -14.06 -6.15 -14.15
N LYS A 85 -14.23 -4.89 -14.58
CA LYS A 85 -15.46 -4.10 -14.37
C LYS A 85 -16.18 -3.78 -15.68
N VAL A 86 -16.00 -4.61 -16.69
CA VAL A 86 -16.85 -4.71 -17.87
C VAL A 86 -17.31 -6.15 -17.89
N ASP A 87 -18.60 -6.34 -17.62
CA ASP A 87 -19.47 -7.47 -17.99
C ASP A 87 -20.60 -7.54 -16.96
N CYS A 88 -21.57 -6.64 -17.20
CA CYS A 88 -23.01 -6.63 -16.89
C CYS A 88 -23.48 -5.19 -16.74
#